data_AF-A0AAD9G0I0-F1
#
_entry.id   AF-A0AAD9G0I0-F1
#
_cell.length_a   1.000
_cell.length_b   1.000
_cell.length_c   1.000
_cell.angle_alpha   90.00
_cell.angle_beta   90.00
_cell.angle_gamma   90.00
#
_symmetry.space_group_name_H-M   'P 1'
#
loop_
_entity.id
_entity.type
_entity.pdbx_description
1 polymer ?
#
loop_
_entity_poly.entity_id
_entity_poly.type
_entity_poly.pdbx_seq_one_letter_code
_entity_poly.pdbx_strand_id
1 'polypeptide(L)'
;MELQVVSCLLRHQPYIPALPELGRKVSRFLGPSPNLSLSEACIYDSIALLDWIWDSSCTFIAERSSGWSQHNFLRSDNDCYKWEFAKGMQFVARDGNVKILE
;
A
#
# COMPACT_ATOMS: atom_id res chain seq x y z
N MET A 1 -5.35 0.90 7.83
CA MET A 1 -5.18 2.37 7.88
C MET A 1 -6.49 3.06 7.49
N GLU A 2 -6.79 4.22 8.07
CA GLU A 2 -7.85 5.13 7.58
C GLU A 2 -7.18 6.39 7.03
N LEU A 3 -7.56 6.82 5.82
CA LEU A 3 -7.04 8.03 5.19
C LEU A 3 -7.64 9.27 5.82
N GLN A 4 -6.82 10.31 6.07
CA GLN A 4 -7.30 11.58 6.60
C GLN A 4 -8.39 12.22 5.74
N VAL A 5 -8.28 12.12 4.41
CA VAL A 5 -9.32 12.62 3.50
C VAL A 5 -10.65 11.89 3.69
N VAL A 6 -10.61 10.58 3.93
CA VAL A 6 -11.81 9.76 4.20
C VAL A 6 -12.40 10.13 5.56
N SER A 7 -11.56 10.25 6.60
CA SER A 7 -12.01 10.69 7.93
C SER A 7 -12.66 12.07 7.87
N CYS A 8 -12.08 13.00 7.10
CA CYS A 8 -12.63 14.33 6.92
C CYS A 8 -13.98 14.28 6.22
N LEU A 9 -14.09 13.56 5.10
CA LEU A 9 -15.35 13.41 4.37
C LEU A 9 -16.44 12.78 5.24
N LEU A 10 -16.14 11.68 5.95
CA LEU A 10 -17.11 10.99 6.80
C LEU A 10 -17.61 11.84 7.95
N ARG A 11 -16.76 12.69 8.55
CA ARG A 11 -17.18 13.65 9.59
C ARG A 11 -18.21 14.67 9.10
N HIS A 12 -18.23 14.97 7.79
CA HIS A 12 -19.16 15.92 7.18
C HIS A 12 -20.40 15.26 6.57
N GLN A 13 -20.60 13.95 6.74
CA GLN A 13 -21.79 13.23 6.24
C GLN A 13 -22.85 13.07 7.36
N PRO A 14 -23.92 13.87 7.37
CA PRO A 14 -24.90 13.87 8.47
C PRO A 14 -25.74 12.59 8.56
N TYR A 15 -25.80 11.79 7.49
CA TYR A 15 -26.64 10.59 7.40
C TYR A 15 -25.89 9.27 7.52
N ILE A 16 -24.56 9.31 7.60
CA ILE A 16 -23.73 8.13 7.79
C ILE A 16 -23.33 8.13 9.25
N PRO A 17 -23.90 7.25 10.11
CA PRO A 17 -23.40 7.08 11.46
C PRO A 17 -21.89 6.83 11.36
N ALA A 18 -21.08 7.56 12.13
CA ALA A 18 -19.63 7.42 12.11
C ALA A 18 -19.24 5.98 12.45
N LEU A 19 -19.11 5.15 11.41
CA LEU A 19 -18.74 3.75 11.48
C LEU A 19 -17.24 3.69 11.18
N PRO A 20 -16.37 3.45 12.18
CA PRO A 20 -14.93 3.35 11.95
C PRO A 20 -14.56 2.27 10.92
N GLU A 21 -15.41 1.25 10.79
CA GLU A 21 -15.25 0.22 9.75
C GLU A 21 -15.46 0.76 8.33
N LEU A 22 -16.38 1.70 8.14
CA LEU A 22 -16.64 2.28 6.82
C LEU A 22 -15.44 3.11 6.36
N GLY A 23 -14.85 3.92 7.24
CA GLY A 23 -13.64 4.69 6.95
C GLY A 23 -12.50 3.79 6.49
N ARG A 24 -12.26 2.68 7.19
CA ARG A 24 -11.25 1.68 6.78
C ARG A 24 -11.60 1.01 5.44
N LYS A 25 -12.85 0.64 5.20
CA LYS A 25 -13.28 0.03 3.92
C LYS A 25 -13.12 0.98 2.74
N VAL A 26 -13.57 2.23 2.88
CA VAL A 26 -13.44 3.26 1.84
C VAL A 26 -11.97 3.57 1.60
N SER A 27 -11.17 3.71 2.67
CA SER A 27 -9.73 3.91 2.55
C SER A 27 -9.08 2.75 1.79
N ARG A 28 -9.37 1.50 2.16
CA ARG A 28 -8.86 0.31 1.45
C ARG A 28 -9.29 0.26 -0.01
N PHE A 29 -10.51 0.70 -0.34
CA PHE A 29 -10.98 0.81 -1.73
C PHE A 29 -10.24 1.89 -2.52
N LEU A 30 -9.99 3.05 -1.90
CA LEU A 30 -9.21 4.11 -2.55
C LEU A 30 -7.77 3.68 -2.78
N GLY A 31 -7.21 2.90 -1.85
CA GLY A 31 -5.92 2.21 -1.99
C GLY A 31 -4.73 3.15 -2.26
N PRO A 32 -3.50 2.66 -2.18
CA PRO A 32 -2.49 3.13 -3.11
C PRO A 32 -2.88 2.65 -4.52
N SER A 33 -2.40 3.32 -5.56
CA SER A 33 -2.58 2.81 -6.93
C SER A 33 -2.06 1.37 -7.01
N PRO A 34 -2.81 0.41 -7.58
CA PRO A 34 -2.38 -0.99 -7.65
C PRO A 34 -1.11 -1.19 -8.51
N ASN A 35 -0.71 -0.15 -9.25
CA ASN A 35 0.50 -0.11 -10.06
C ASN A 35 1.63 0.70 -9.42
N LEU A 36 1.40 1.35 -8.27
CA LEU A 36 2.47 1.98 -7.51
C LEU A 36 3.35 0.88 -6.93
N SER A 37 4.58 0.79 -7.43
CA SER A 37 5.54 -0.20 -6.96
C SER A 37 6.02 0.13 -5.54
N LEU A 38 6.49 -0.88 -4.82
CA LEU A 38 7.04 -0.69 -3.47
C LEU A 38 8.29 0.18 -3.53
N SER A 39 9.11 -0.01 -4.56
CA SER A 39 10.33 0.76 -4.76
C SER A 39 10.09 2.24 -5.09
N GLU A 40 9.08 2.58 -5.90
CA GLU A 40 8.67 3.98 -6.13
C GLU A 40 8.11 4.61 -4.85
N ALA A 41 7.42 3.84 -4.03
CA ALA A 41 6.85 4.32 -2.78
C ALA A 41 7.90 4.73 -1.74
N CYS A 42 9.13 4.20 -1.83
CA CYS A 42 10.25 4.59 -0.96
C CYS A 42 10.59 6.09 -1.06
N ILE A 43 10.29 6.76 -2.18
CA ILE A 43 10.53 8.20 -2.36
C ILE A 43 9.74 9.06 -1.37
N TYR A 44 8.60 8.56 -0.89
CA TYR A 44 7.72 9.30 0.02
C TYR A 44 8.13 9.20 1.49
N ASP A 45 9.15 8.41 1.82
CA ASP A 45 9.62 8.17 3.19
C ASP A 45 8.48 7.94 4.20
N SER A 46 7.52 7.10 3.78
CA SER A 46 6.28 6.88 4.52
C SER A 46 6.10 5.40 4.79
N ILE A 47 6.54 4.96 5.97
CA ILE A 47 6.35 3.58 6.44
C ILE A 47 4.87 3.19 6.37
N ALA A 48 3.97 4.10 6.76
CA ALA A 48 2.53 3.87 6.68
C ALA A 48 2.03 3.60 5.24
N LEU A 49 2.64 4.21 4.22
CA LEU A 49 2.34 3.92 2.82
C LEU A 49 2.89 2.55 2.40
N LEU A 50 4.11 2.21 2.83
CA LEU A 50 4.73 0.92 2.53
C LEU A 50 3.96 -0.24 3.17
N ASP A 51 3.58 -0.11 4.44
CA ASP A 51 2.69 -1.04 5.14
C ASP A 51 1.35 -1.20 4.42
N TRP A 52 0.80 -0.10 3.92
CA TRP A 52 -0.46 -0.13 3.22
C TRP A 52 -0.37 -0.83 1.85
N ILE A 53 0.69 -0.56 1.07
CA ILE A 53 0.98 -1.31 -0.16
C ILE A 53 1.11 -2.79 0.16
N TRP A 54 1.89 -3.13 1.18
CA TRP A 54 2.08 -4.50 1.62
C TRP A 54 0.77 -5.18 2.01
N ASP A 55 -0.05 -4.56 2.86
CA ASP A 55 -1.33 -5.09 3.33
C ASP A 55 -2.39 -5.20 2.23
N SER A 56 -2.34 -4.32 1.23
CA SER A 56 -3.27 -4.35 0.10
C SER A 56 -2.89 -5.36 -0.99
N SER A 57 -1.66 -5.89 -0.93
CA SER A 57 -1.11 -6.81 -1.92
C SER A 57 -1.58 -8.25 -1.72
N CYS A 58 -1.80 -8.95 -2.84
CA CYS A 58 -2.28 -10.32 -2.85
C CYS A 58 -1.21 -11.29 -2.34
N THR A 59 -1.56 -12.14 -1.38
CA THR A 59 -0.63 -13.07 -0.71
C THR A 59 -0.48 -14.40 -1.42
N PHE A 60 -1.52 -14.87 -2.12
CA PHE A 60 -1.53 -16.21 -2.73
C PHE A 60 -1.84 -16.14 -4.21
N ILE A 61 -1.17 -16.99 -5.00
CA ILE A 61 -1.41 -17.09 -6.44
C ILE A 61 -2.89 -17.40 -6.74
N ALA A 62 -3.54 -18.22 -5.90
CA ALA A 62 -4.94 -18.61 -6.05
C ALA A 62 -5.94 -17.45 -5.86
N GLU A 63 -5.53 -16.38 -5.16
CA GLU A 63 -6.37 -15.21 -4.87
C GLU A 63 -6.10 -14.06 -5.85
N ARG A 64 -5.19 -14.26 -6.81
CA ARG A 64 -4.86 -13.23 -7.78
C ARG A 64 -6.07 -12.88 -8.63
N SER A 65 -6.25 -11.59 -8.86
CA SER A 65 -7.11 -11.14 -9.95
C SER A 65 -6.52 -11.60 -11.29
N SER A 66 -7.36 -11.79 -12.31
CA SER A 66 -6.92 -12.14 -13.67
C SER A 66 -6.12 -11.05 -14.38
N GLY A 67 -6.09 -9.83 -13.81
CA GLY A 67 -5.31 -8.70 -14.32
C GLY A 67 -3.91 -8.62 -13.74
N TRP A 68 -3.03 -7.95 -14.48
CA TRP A 68 -1.70 -7.57 -13.98
C TRP A 68 -1.81 -6.31 -13.11
N SER A 69 -1.19 -6.34 -11.93
CA SER A 69 -0.87 -5.15 -11.14
C SER A 69 0.30 -5.46 -10.21
N GLN A 70 1.07 -4.44 -9.82
CA GLN A 70 2.20 -4.62 -8.91
C GLN A 70 1.76 -5.27 -7.61
N HIS A 71 0.68 -4.78 -7.00
CA HIS A 71 0.18 -5.31 -5.73
C HIS A 71 -0.35 -6.74 -5.84
N ASN A 72 -0.81 -7.15 -7.03
CA ASN A 72 -1.28 -8.52 -7.25
C ASN A 72 -0.11 -9.53 -7.24
N PHE A 73 1.10 -9.10 -7.63
CA PHE A 73 2.29 -9.97 -7.74
C PHE A 73 3.32 -9.75 -6.63
N LEU A 74 3.32 -8.60 -5.96
CA LEU A 74 4.33 -8.20 -4.97
C LEU A 74 4.58 -9.26 -3.88
N ARG A 75 3.51 -9.88 -3.35
CA ARG A 75 3.61 -10.87 -2.24
C ARG A 75 3.31 -12.30 -2.66
N SER A 76 2.68 -12.48 -3.80
CA SER A 76 2.29 -13.80 -4.31
C SER A 76 3.34 -14.38 -5.28
N ASP A 77 4.27 -13.56 -5.77
CA ASP A 77 5.36 -13.94 -6.66
C ASP A 77 6.73 -13.68 -6.02
N ASN A 78 7.55 -14.72 -5.92
CA ASN A 78 8.86 -14.61 -5.27
C ASN A 78 9.85 -13.75 -6.06
N ASP A 79 9.78 -13.77 -7.39
CA ASP A 79 10.71 -13.03 -8.24
C ASP A 79 10.32 -11.55 -8.27
N CYS A 80 9.02 -11.25 -8.32
CA CYS A 80 8.51 -9.88 -8.16
C CYS A 80 8.90 -9.30 -6.80
N TYR A 81 8.67 -10.04 -5.71
CA TYR A 81 9.06 -9.64 -4.36
C TYR A 81 10.54 -9.27 -4.28
N LYS A 82 11.43 -10.18 -4.72
CA LYS A 82 12.88 -9.96 -4.65
C LYS A 82 13.32 -8.76 -5.47
N TRP A 83 12.75 -8.57 -6.65
CA TRP A 83 13.06 -7.44 -7.52
C TRP A 83 12.65 -6.11 -6.89
N GLU A 84 11.41 -5.99 -6.41
CA GLU A 84 10.89 -4.78 -5.77
C GLU A 84 11.67 -4.44 -4.50
N PHE A 85 11.97 -5.46 -3.68
CA PHE A 85 12.78 -5.27 -2.48
C PHE A 85 14.20 -4.81 -2.83
N ALA A 86 14.87 -5.45 -3.80
CA ALA A 86 16.21 -5.04 -4.23
C ALA A 86 16.24 -3.60 -4.77
N LYS A 87 15.18 -3.18 -5.47
CA LYS A 87 15.04 -1.81 -5.96
C LYS A 87 14.79 -0.80 -4.84
N GLY A 88 13.93 -1.11 -3.88
CA GLY A 88 13.72 -0.30 -2.69
C GLY A 88 15.01 -0.12 -1.89
N MET A 89 15.77 -1.21 -1.68
CA MET A 89 17.07 -1.18 -1.00
C MET A 89 18.08 -0.27 -1.70
N GLN A 90 18.14 -0.29 -3.04
CA GLN A 90 19.01 0.61 -3.80
C GLN A 90 18.64 2.07 -3.59
N PHE A 91 17.34 2.38 -3.50
CA PHE A 91 16.87 3.73 -3.22
C PHE A 91 17.28 4.17 -1.82
N VAL A 92 16.95 3.37 -0.81
CA VAL A 92 17.25 3.66 0.60
C VAL A 92 18.76 3.83 0.83
N ALA A 93 19.58 2.97 0.23
CA ALA A 93 21.04 3.07 0.33
C ALA A 93 21.60 4.36 -0.30
N ARG A 94 20.96 4.89 -1.34
CA ARG A 94 21.35 6.15 -1.98
C ARG A 94 20.89 7.37 -1.18
N ASP A 95 19.70 7.30 -0.61
CA ASP A 95 19.09 8.39 0.17
C ASP A 95 19.65 8.48 1.60
N GLY A 96 20.20 7.38 2.12
CA GLY A 96 20.77 7.29 3.47
C GLY A 96 19.73 7.05 4.57
N ASN A 97 18.46 6.87 4.20
CA ASN A 97 17.36 6.73 5.15
C ASN A 97 17.08 5.27 5.54
N VAL A 98 17.97 4.72 6.36
CA VAL A 98 17.91 3.32 6.79
C VAL A 98 16.69 2.95 7.65
N LYS A 99 15.90 3.92 8.15
CA LYS A 99 14.71 3.64 8.98
C LYS A 99 13.62 2.89 8.22
N ILE A 100 13.61 2.98 6.89
CA ILE A 100 12.69 2.23 6.04
C ILE A 100 12.99 0.72 6.05
N LEU A 101 14.16 0.31 6.57
CA LEU A 101 14.63 -1.09 6.59
C LEU A 101 14.35 -1.83 7.90
N GLU A 102 13.86 -1.14 8.93
CA GLU A 102 13.52 -1.70 10.24
C GLU A 102 12.05 -2.14 10.31
#